data_AF-A0A6I1KCT6-F1
#
_entry.id   AF-A0A6I1KCT6-F1
#
_cell.length_a   1.000
_cell.length_b   1.000
_cell.length_c   1.000
_cell.angle_alpha   90.00
_cell.angle_beta   90.00
_cell.angle_gamma   90.00
#
_symmetry.space_group_name_H-M   'P 1'
#
loop_
_entity.id
_entity.type
_entity.pdbx_description
1 polymer ?
#
loop_
_entity_poly.entity_id
_entity_poly.type
_entity_poly.pdbx_seq_one_letter_code
_entity_poly.pdbx_strand_id
1 'polypeptide(L)'
;MTAVNDQPSVSHAMGTVTVLEDAGAQSVPGFAVFNAGPADESAQTPAYTLTADNAALFSVQPALAANGTLTFTPATNANGSATVTVITADNGGTANSGADRSTNSFTSR
;
A
#
# COMPACT_ATOMS: atom_id res chain seq x y z
N MET A 1 8.81 -16.14 27.63
CA MET A 1 9.32 -15.79 26.30
C MET A 1 8.87 -14.37 26.02
N THR A 2 9.75 -13.49 25.56
CA THR A 2 9.36 -12.18 25.04
C THR A 2 8.90 -12.39 23.59
N ALA A 3 7.70 -11.91 23.24
CA ALA A 3 7.26 -11.92 21.85
C ALA A 3 8.24 -11.08 21.00
N VAL A 4 8.53 -11.57 19.79
CA VAL A 4 9.34 -10.88 18.78
C VAL A 4 8.37 -10.46 17.69
N ASN A 5 8.50 -9.22 17.19
CA ASN A 5 7.67 -8.75 16.09
C ASN A 5 8.11 -9.38 14.75
N ASP A 6 7.25 -10.14 14.08
CA ASP A 6 7.46 -10.68 12.75
C ASP A 6 7.15 -9.62 11.67
N GLN A 7 7.81 -9.76 10.52
CA GLN A 7 7.64 -8.81 9.41
C GLN A 7 6.18 -8.82 8.90
N PRO A 8 5.53 -7.65 8.78
CA PRO A 8 4.17 -7.58 8.29
C PRO A 8 4.14 -7.90 6.80
N SER A 9 3.06 -8.50 6.32
CA SER A 9 2.89 -8.78 4.88
C SER A 9 1.60 -8.20 4.33
N VAL A 10 1.64 -7.82 3.05
CA VAL A 10 0.50 -7.27 2.32
C VAL A 10 0.36 -7.96 0.99
N SER A 11 -0.85 -8.40 0.67
CA SER A 11 -1.18 -8.96 -0.63
C SER A 11 -2.03 -7.98 -1.44
N HIS A 12 -1.62 -7.66 -2.66
CA HIS A 12 -2.40 -6.84 -3.58
C HIS A 12 -3.34 -7.72 -4.41
N ALA A 13 -4.60 -7.32 -4.57
CA ALA A 13 -5.60 -8.01 -5.38
C ALA A 13 -5.25 -8.03 -6.87
N MET A 14 -4.47 -7.05 -7.33
CA MET A 14 -3.99 -6.93 -8.70
C MET A 14 -2.61 -6.28 -8.75
N GLY A 15 -1.75 -6.73 -9.68
CA GLY A 15 -0.44 -6.13 -9.93
C GLY A 15 -0.47 -4.93 -10.88
N THR A 16 -1.59 -4.69 -11.56
CA THR A 16 -1.80 -3.51 -12.41
C THR A 16 -3.21 -2.96 -12.22
N VAL A 17 -3.31 -1.66 -12.04
CA VAL A 17 -4.56 -0.89 -12.03
C VAL A 17 -4.61 -0.07 -13.32
N THR A 18 -5.66 -0.22 -14.12
CA THR A 18 -5.81 0.50 -15.40
C THR A 18 -6.96 1.50 -15.30
N VAL A 19 -6.70 2.78 -15.59
CA VAL A 19 -7.70 3.85 -15.50
C VAL A 19 -7.52 4.84 -16.64
N LEU A 20 -8.60 5.40 -17.17
CA LEU A 20 -8.52 6.50 -18.14
C LEU A 20 -7.91 7.74 -17.48
N GLU A 21 -7.04 8.44 -18.20
CA GLU A 21 -6.34 9.66 -17.73
C GLU A 21 -7.28 10.79 -17.32
N ASP A 22 -8.46 10.87 -17.95
CA ASP A 22 -9.48 11.87 -17.63
C ASP A 22 -10.55 11.35 -16.66
N ALA A 23 -10.32 10.17 -16.07
CA ALA A 23 -11.21 9.67 -15.04
C ALA A 23 -11.10 10.54 -13.79
N GLY A 24 -12.23 10.71 -13.10
CA GLY A 24 -12.27 11.33 -11.78
C GLY A 24 -11.58 10.47 -10.71
N ALA A 25 -11.85 10.80 -9.45
CA ALA A 25 -11.30 10.08 -8.31
C ALA A 25 -11.62 8.57 -8.38
N GLN A 26 -10.58 7.76 -8.16
CA GLN A 26 -10.63 6.32 -8.14
C GLN A 26 -10.65 5.81 -6.71
N SER A 27 -11.46 4.78 -6.47
CA SER A 27 -11.58 4.09 -5.19
C SER A 27 -11.68 2.60 -5.45
N VAL A 28 -10.66 1.85 -5.05
CA VAL A 28 -10.55 0.40 -5.24
C VAL A 28 -10.59 -0.28 -3.87
N PRO A 29 -11.77 -0.65 -3.35
CA PRO A 29 -11.89 -1.37 -2.08
C PRO A 29 -11.31 -2.78 -2.21
N GLY A 30 -10.74 -3.30 -1.13
CA GLY A 30 -10.16 -4.64 -1.09
C GLY A 30 -8.90 -4.79 -1.96
N PHE A 31 -8.25 -3.68 -2.32
CA PHE A 31 -7.01 -3.71 -3.10
C PHE A 31 -5.87 -4.37 -2.33
N ALA A 32 -5.73 -4.08 -1.04
CA ALA A 32 -4.68 -4.66 -0.21
C ALA A 32 -5.26 -5.45 0.96
N VAL A 33 -4.65 -6.58 1.30
CA VAL A 33 -4.97 -7.37 2.49
C VAL A 33 -3.75 -7.38 3.39
N PHE A 34 -3.89 -6.80 4.59
CA PHE A 34 -2.86 -6.81 5.63
C PHE A 34 -2.85 -8.13 6.37
N ASN A 35 -1.66 -8.63 6.65
CA ASN A 35 -1.41 -9.74 7.55
C ASN A 35 -0.31 -9.31 8.52
N ALA A 36 -0.67 -9.25 9.80
CA ALA A 36 0.22 -8.83 10.88
C ALA A 36 1.34 -9.83 11.16
N GLY A 37 1.14 -11.11 10.83
CA GLY A 37 2.01 -12.20 11.28
C GLY A 37 1.22 -13.24 12.10
N PRO A 38 1.90 -13.99 12.99
CA PRO A 38 1.28 -15.00 13.84
C PRO A 38 0.22 -14.45 14.82
N ALA A 39 -0.45 -15.37 15.53
CA ALA A 39 -1.63 -15.04 16.35
C ALA A 39 -1.34 -14.05 17.49
N ASP A 40 -0.12 -14.04 18.04
CA ASP A 40 0.34 -13.10 19.05
C ASP A 40 0.49 -11.66 18.56
N GLU A 41 0.36 -11.43 17.25
CA GLU A 41 0.46 -10.13 16.58
C GLU A 41 -0.85 -9.67 15.96
N SER A 42 -1.92 -10.46 16.09
CA SER A 42 -3.23 -10.19 15.46
C SER A 42 -3.86 -8.84 15.83
N ALA A 43 -3.40 -8.20 16.91
CA ALA A 43 -3.83 -6.87 17.32
C ALA A 43 -3.03 -5.72 16.68
N GLN A 44 -1.98 -6.02 15.91
CA GLN A 44 -1.17 -5.00 15.27
C GLN A 44 -1.91 -4.38 14.06
N THR A 45 -1.60 -3.13 13.78
CA THR A 45 -2.31 -2.33 12.76
C THR A 45 -1.36 -1.78 11.71
N PRO A 46 -1.75 -1.77 10.42
CA PRO A 46 -0.90 -1.26 9.35
C PRO A 46 -0.89 0.26 9.27
N ALA A 47 0.25 0.82 8.87
CA ALA A 47 0.43 2.14 8.34
C ALA A 47 1.09 2.05 6.95
N TYR A 48 0.56 2.77 5.97
CA TYR A 48 1.03 2.70 4.58
C TYR A 48 1.67 4.02 4.15
N THR A 49 2.80 3.94 3.47
CA THR A 49 3.43 5.05 2.74
C THR A 49 3.58 4.66 1.28
N LEU A 50 3.05 5.47 0.38
CA LEU A 50 3.08 5.20 -1.06
C LEU A 50 3.96 6.22 -1.78
N THR A 51 4.76 5.76 -2.72
CA THR A 51 5.57 6.61 -3.62
C THR A 51 5.38 6.15 -5.05
N ALA A 52 5.17 7.08 -5.98
CA ALA A 52 5.09 6.81 -7.41
C ALA A 52 6.35 7.32 -8.12
N ASP A 53 6.93 6.53 -9.01
CA ASP A 53 8.06 6.92 -9.86
C ASP A 53 7.72 8.02 -10.87
N ASN A 54 6.44 8.13 -11.25
CA ASN A 54 5.90 9.20 -12.08
C ASN A 54 4.67 9.85 -11.42
N ALA A 55 4.92 10.65 -10.38
CA ALA A 55 3.87 11.35 -9.63
C ALA A 55 3.06 12.34 -10.49
N ALA A 56 3.60 12.81 -11.62
CA ALA A 56 2.91 13.76 -12.50
C ALA A 56 1.66 13.17 -13.18
N LEU A 57 1.50 11.84 -13.18
CA LEU A 57 0.29 11.17 -13.68
C LEU A 57 -0.91 11.28 -12.73
N PHE A 58 -0.72 11.86 -11.54
CA PHE A 58 -1.76 11.94 -10.52
C PHE A 58 -2.00 13.40 -10.08
N SER A 59 -3.27 13.81 -10.11
CA SER A 59 -3.71 15.07 -9.48
C SER A 59 -3.94 14.90 -7.97
N VAL A 60 -4.24 13.67 -7.54
CA VAL A 60 -4.22 13.24 -6.14
C VAL A 60 -3.38 11.97 -6.05
N GLN A 61 -2.30 12.04 -5.28
CA GLN A 61 -1.35 10.93 -5.12
C GLN A 61 -2.04 9.66 -4.61
N PRO A 62 -1.56 8.47 -5.01
CA PRO A 62 -2.02 7.21 -4.46
C PRO A 62 -1.89 7.13 -2.94
N ALA A 63 -2.97 6.71 -2.29
CA ALA A 63 -3.02 6.45 -0.86
C ALA A 63 -3.73 5.11 -0.60
N LEU A 64 -3.29 4.41 0.45
CA LEU A 64 -3.89 3.16 0.88
C LEU A 64 -4.42 3.32 2.31
N ALA A 65 -5.70 3.07 2.51
CA ALA A 65 -6.32 3.08 3.82
C ALA A 65 -6.04 1.77 4.58
N ALA A 66 -6.10 1.80 5.93
CA ALA A 66 -5.88 0.62 6.78
C ALA A 66 -6.81 -0.56 6.45
N ASN A 67 -8.02 -0.28 5.93
CA ASN A 67 -8.97 -1.29 5.48
C ASN A 67 -8.65 -1.88 4.09
N GLY A 68 -7.52 -1.52 3.48
CA GLY A 68 -7.09 -2.03 2.18
C GLY A 68 -7.65 -1.30 0.97
N THR A 69 -8.29 -0.14 1.14
CA THR A 69 -8.84 0.65 0.02
C THR A 69 -7.76 1.54 -0.60
N LEU A 70 -7.50 1.37 -1.90
CA LEU A 70 -6.61 2.23 -2.69
C LEU A 70 -7.41 3.40 -3.26
N THR A 71 -6.90 4.62 -3.12
CA THR A 71 -7.49 5.84 -3.69
C THR A 71 -6.44 6.68 -4.41
N PHE A 72 -6.80 7.24 -5.57
CA PHE A 72 -5.98 8.19 -6.33
C PHE A 72 -6.85 8.95 -7.32
N THR A 73 -6.34 10.03 -7.91
CA THR A 73 -7.00 10.70 -9.03
C THR A 73 -5.97 10.89 -10.14
N PRO A 74 -6.18 10.34 -11.34
CA PRO A 74 -5.36 10.65 -12.51
C PRO A 74 -5.28 12.16 -12.77
N ALA A 75 -4.19 12.62 -13.38
CA ALA A 75 -4.09 13.98 -13.89
C ALA A 75 -4.73 14.04 -15.29
N THR A 76 -5.58 15.04 -15.52
CA THR A 76 -6.23 15.24 -16.82
C THR A 76 -5.21 15.44 -17.93
N ASN A 77 -5.44 14.83 -19.10
CA ASN A 77 -4.51 14.86 -20.25
C ASN A 77 -3.09 14.36 -19.93
N ALA A 78 -2.94 13.47 -18.93
CA ALA A 78 -1.67 12.84 -18.59
C ALA A 78 -1.78 11.32 -18.70
N ASN A 79 -1.32 10.78 -19.82
CA ASN A 79 -1.25 9.35 -20.07
C ASN A 79 0.15 8.79 -19.77
N GLY A 80 0.21 7.54 -19.33
CA GLY A 80 1.48 6.87 -19.07
C GLY A 80 1.34 5.73 -18.09
N SER A 81 2.46 5.31 -17.52
CA SER A 81 2.50 4.30 -16.47
C SER A 81 3.32 4.83 -15.29
N ALA A 82 2.91 4.49 -14.08
CA ALA A 82 3.66 4.70 -12.85
C ALA A 82 3.77 3.39 -12.08
N THR A 83 4.98 3.03 -11.64
CA THR A 83 5.16 2.04 -10.58
C THR A 83 4.98 2.71 -9.23
N VAL A 84 3.99 2.24 -8.47
CA VAL A 84 3.69 2.69 -7.12
C VAL A 84 4.29 1.70 -6.13
N THR A 85 5.24 2.17 -5.33
CA THR A 85 5.82 1.44 -4.21
C THR A 85 4.99 1.68 -2.95
N VAL A 86 4.61 0.60 -2.28
CA VAL A 86 3.88 0.57 -1.02
C VAL A 86 4.85 0.10 0.06
N ILE A 87 5.13 0.96 1.03
CA ILE A 87 5.84 0.60 2.25
C ILE A 87 4.79 0.42 3.34
N THR A 88 4.71 -0.78 3.89
CA THR A 88 3.83 -1.11 5.01
C THR A 88 4.66 -1.11 6.28
N ALA A 89 4.12 -0.52 7.33
CA ALA A 89 4.62 -0.67 8.69
C ALA A 89 3.53 -1.20 9.61
N ASP A 90 3.86 -2.00 10.61
CA ASP A 90 2.99 -2.31 11.74
C ASP A 90 3.39 -1.50 13.00
N ASN A 91 2.69 -1.73 14.10
CA ASN A 91 2.96 -1.10 15.40
C ASN A 91 3.58 -2.05 16.43
N GLY A 92 4.10 -3.22 16.03
CA GLY A 92 4.81 -4.17 16.90
C GLY A 92 6.24 -3.73 17.24
N GLY A 93 6.84 -2.85 16.42
CA GLY A 93 8.16 -2.26 16.63
C GLY A 93 9.32 -3.22 16.35
N THR A 94 10.55 -2.83 16.70
CA THR A 94 11.79 -3.55 16.31
C THR A 94 12.57 -4.17 17.48
N ALA A 95 11.97 -4.19 18.67
CA ALA A 95 12.60 -4.81 19.84
C ALA A 95 12.85 -6.30 19.63
N ASN A 96 13.87 -6.85 20.29
CA ASN A 96 14.22 -8.28 20.22
C ASN A 96 14.50 -8.80 18.79
N SER A 97 15.07 -7.94 17.93
CA SER A 97 15.29 -8.21 16.50
C SER A 97 14.00 -8.30 15.66
N GLY A 98 12.91 -7.69 16.14
CA GLY A 98 11.66 -7.62 15.39
C GLY A 98 11.75 -6.77 14.13
N ALA A 99 10.89 -7.06 13.16
CA ALA A 99 10.82 -6.34 11.88
C ALA A 99 9.43 -5.74 11.71
N ASP A 100 9.33 -4.41 11.60
CA ASP A 100 8.06 -3.68 11.57
C ASP A 100 7.68 -3.18 10.17
N ARG A 101 8.43 -3.55 9.11
CA ARG A 101 8.24 -3.00 7.77
C ARG A 101 8.37 -4.03 6.65
N SER A 102 7.54 -3.87 5.61
CA SER A 102 7.69 -4.56 4.32
C SER A 102 7.42 -3.63 3.15
N THR A 103 7.92 -4.00 1.96
CA THR A 103 7.80 -3.20 0.74
C THR A 103 7.24 -4.05 -0.39
N ASN A 104 6.20 -3.55 -1.05
CA ASN A 104 5.58 -4.14 -2.24
C ASN A 104 5.36 -3.07 -3.31
N SER A 105 4.97 -3.45 -4.52
CA SER A 105 4.67 -2.50 -5.60
C SER A 105 3.54 -2.98 -6.51
N PHE A 106 2.90 -2.03 -7.19
CA PHE A 106 1.97 -2.28 -8.30
C PHE A 106 2.15 -1.22 -9.38
N THR A 107 1.62 -1.49 -10.58
CA THR A 107 1.67 -0.53 -11.69
C THR A 107 0.31 0.12 -11.89
N SER A 108 0.29 1.45 -12.07
CA SER A 108 -0.88 2.20 -12.54
C SER A 108 -0.64 2.62 -13.98
N ARG A 109 -1.61 2.48 -14.87
CA ARG A 109 -1.53 2.98 -16.27
C ARG A 109 -2.87 3.29 -16.90
#